data_AF-A0A7S3QV57-F1
#
_entry.id   AF-A0A7S3QV57-F1
#
_cell.length_a   1.000
_cell.length_b   1.000
_cell.length_c   1.000
_cell.angle_alpha   90.00
_cell.angle_beta   90.00
_cell.angle_gamma   90.00
#
_symmetry.space_group_name_H-M   'P 1'
#
loop_
_entity.id
_entity.type
_entity.pdbx_description
1 polymer ?
#
loop_
_entity_poly.entity_id
_entity_poly.type
_entity_poly.pdbx_seq_one_letter_code
_entity_poly.pdbx_strand_id
1 'polypeptide(L)'
;MDSDSFGVSRAPRCVQNPQGKDSALTGLLSHTDNKGGPGMTVYVGGCVLDLGAMLGADCGVVIGEDEAFERVAACYGVQVRQLVTAPLKIEDCVPGVVYKGSSWVELGVFLFGTVH
;
A
#
# COMPACT_ATOMS: atom_id res chain seq x y z
N MET A 1 -36.79 -0.79 -17.78
CA MET A 1 -35.85 -1.95 -17.77
C MET A 1 -34.54 -1.35 -18.23
N ASP A 2 -33.89 -0.70 -17.27
CA ASP A 2 -32.72 0.13 -17.50
C ASP A 2 -31.50 -0.73 -17.25
N SER A 3 -30.75 -0.97 -18.32
CA SER A 3 -29.51 -1.74 -18.29
C SER A 3 -28.42 -0.90 -17.63
N ASP A 4 -28.04 -1.29 -16.42
CA ASP A 4 -26.88 -0.78 -15.70
C ASP A 4 -25.63 -0.91 -16.58
N SER A 5 -25.22 0.23 -17.13
CA SER A 5 -23.93 0.38 -17.76
C SER A 5 -22.90 0.60 -16.66
N PHE A 6 -22.31 -0.48 -16.15
CA PHE A 6 -21.09 -0.41 -15.36
C PHE A 6 -20.01 0.23 -16.24
N GLY A 7 -19.87 1.55 -16.12
CA GLY A 7 -18.83 2.31 -16.76
C GLY A 7 -17.49 1.85 -16.22
N VAL A 8 -16.82 0.96 -16.94
CA VAL A 8 -15.38 0.75 -16.80
C VAL A 8 -14.72 2.05 -17.26
N SER A 9 -14.56 3.00 -16.34
CA SER A 9 -13.69 4.14 -16.53
C SER A 9 -12.28 3.58 -16.64
N ARG A 10 -11.79 3.49 -17.88
CA ARG A 10 -10.43 3.11 -18.20
C ARG A 10 -9.51 4.05 -17.41
N ALA A 11 -8.80 3.50 -16.42
CA ALA A 11 -7.82 4.26 -15.66
C ALA A 11 -6.92 5.00 -16.67
N PRO A 12 -6.67 6.31 -16.50
CA PRO A 12 -5.75 7.03 -17.38
C PRO A 12 -4.47 6.22 -17.47
N ARG A 13 -3.91 6.06 -18.68
CA ARG A 13 -2.68 5.30 -18.93
C ARG A 13 -1.56 5.90 -18.08
N CYS A 14 -1.47 5.43 -16.85
CA CYS A 14 -0.56 5.90 -15.85
C CYS A 14 0.77 5.22 -16.13
N VAL A 15 1.84 5.99 -16.17
CA VAL A 15 3.20 5.50 -16.32
C VAL A 15 3.51 4.62 -15.10
N GLN A 16 3.23 3.31 -15.19
CA GLN A 16 3.39 2.35 -14.11
C GLN A 16 4.81 1.77 -14.12
N ASN A 17 5.82 2.64 -14.04
CA ASN A 17 7.18 2.20 -13.71
C ASN A 17 7.47 2.52 -12.23
N PRO A 18 8.39 1.77 -11.57
CA PRO A 18 8.68 1.96 -10.14
C PRO A 18 9.02 3.42 -9.78
N GLN A 19 9.83 4.06 -10.62
CA GLN A 19 10.24 5.46 -10.45
C GLN A 19 9.07 6.45 -10.44
N GLY A 20 8.04 6.20 -11.27
CA GLY A 20 6.84 7.01 -11.33
C GLY A 20 5.98 6.88 -10.08
N LYS A 21 5.92 5.68 -9.48
CA LYS A 21 5.21 5.44 -8.21
C LYS A 21 5.91 6.12 -7.05
N ASP A 22 7.24 5.99 -6.96
CA ASP A 22 8.05 6.65 -5.92
C ASP A 22 7.92 8.19 -6.01
N SER A 23 7.97 8.72 -7.23
CA SER A 23 7.82 10.16 -7.49
C SER A 23 6.42 10.67 -7.11
N ALA A 24 5.38 9.89 -7.39
CA ALA A 24 4.01 10.22 -7.01
C ALA A 24 3.82 10.21 -5.49
N LEU A 25 4.37 9.22 -4.78
CA LEU A 25 4.34 9.16 -3.32
C LEU A 25 5.03 10.39 -2.72
N THR A 26 6.24 10.70 -3.17
CA THR A 26 7.01 11.87 -2.73
C THR A 26 6.23 13.17 -2.97
N GLY A 27 5.60 13.29 -4.14
CA GLY A 27 4.73 14.40 -4.48
C GLY A 27 3.59 14.55 -3.48
N LEU A 28 2.87 13.47 -3.14
CA LEU A 28 1.77 13.51 -2.19
C LEU A 28 2.23 13.90 -0.78
N LEU A 29 3.34 13.33 -0.31
CA LEU A 29 3.93 13.66 1.00
C LEU A 29 4.23 15.14 1.15
N SER A 30 4.81 15.76 0.11
CA SER A 30 5.13 17.20 0.12
C SER A 30 3.89 18.13 0.19
N HIS A 31 2.70 17.62 -0.15
CA HIS A 31 1.44 18.40 -0.09
C HIS A 31 0.70 18.22 1.24
N THR A 32 0.96 17.14 1.99
CA THR A 32 0.30 16.84 3.26
C THR A 32 0.87 17.60 4.46
N ASP A 33 2.13 18.04 4.41
CA ASP A 33 2.78 18.83 5.49
C ASP A 33 2.05 20.15 5.82
N ASN A 34 1.22 20.67 4.90
CA ASN A 34 0.50 21.93 5.08
C ASN A 34 -0.89 21.80 5.71
N LYS A 35 -1.39 20.59 6.02
CA LYS A 35 -2.76 20.39 6.52
C LYS A 35 -2.84 19.49 7.76
N GLY A 36 -2.33 20.00 8.88
CA GLY A 36 -2.80 19.62 10.23
C GLY A 36 -2.40 18.24 10.74
N GLY A 37 -1.33 18.20 11.54
CA GLY A 37 -0.91 17.05 12.35
C GLY A 37 -0.01 16.04 11.62
N PRO A 38 0.77 15.22 12.35
CA PRO A 38 1.58 14.16 11.75
C PRO A 38 0.64 13.05 11.24
N GLY A 39 0.25 13.15 9.97
CA GLY A 39 -0.45 12.08 9.27
C GLY A 39 0.47 10.90 9.01
N MET A 40 -0.08 9.69 9.02
CA MET A 40 0.65 8.48 8.65
C MET A 40 0.35 8.12 7.21
N THR A 41 1.38 7.70 6.48
CA THR A 41 1.27 7.29 5.09
C THR A 41 1.28 5.78 4.97
N VAL A 42 0.22 5.26 4.35
CA VAL A 42 0.10 3.83 4.06
C VAL A 42 0.10 3.65 2.56
N TYR A 43 1.05 2.86 2.05
CA TYR A 43 1.06 2.46 0.64
C TYR A 43 0.61 1.01 0.54
N VAL A 44 -0.39 0.74 -0.31
CA VAL A 44 -0.92 -0.60 -0.55
C VAL A 44 -0.62 -1.00 -1.99
N GLY A 45 0.16 -2.08 -2.15
CA GLY A 45 0.57 -2.63 -3.45
C GLY A 45 0.21 -4.11 -3.60
N GLY A 46 0.48 -4.64 -4.79
CA GLY A 46 0.24 -6.05 -5.10
C GLY A 46 1.31 -6.69 -5.99
N CYS A 47 2.38 -5.97 -6.33
CA CYS A 47 3.43 -6.48 -7.19
C CYS A 47 4.81 -5.93 -6.81
N VAL A 48 5.86 -6.52 -7.37
CA VAL A 48 7.26 -6.10 -7.18
C VAL A 48 7.50 -4.61 -7.48
N LEU A 49 6.79 -4.05 -8.47
CA LEU A 49 6.99 -2.66 -8.88
C LEU A 49 6.52 -1.65 -7.82
N ASP A 50 5.74 -2.10 -6.84
CA ASP A 50 5.28 -1.31 -5.71
C ASP A 50 6.28 -1.27 -4.55
N LEU A 51 7.33 -2.12 -4.57
CA LEU A 51 8.21 -2.31 -3.42
C LEU A 51 8.92 -1.02 -2.98
N GLY A 52 9.38 -0.20 -3.92
CA GLY A 52 10.02 1.09 -3.61
C GLY A 52 9.07 2.01 -2.84
N ALA A 53 7.85 2.18 -3.35
CA ALA A 53 6.85 3.03 -2.72
C ALA A 53 6.37 2.47 -1.37
N MET A 54 6.29 1.15 -1.21
CA MET A 54 6.00 0.52 0.09
C MET A 54 7.09 0.79 1.12
N LEU A 55 8.36 0.77 0.74
CA LEU A 55 9.49 1.07 1.63
C LEU A 55 9.61 2.57 1.95
N GLY A 56 9.09 3.44 1.07
CA GLY A 56 9.09 4.89 1.25
C GLY A 56 7.91 5.43 2.07
N ALA A 57 6.91 4.60 2.36
CA ALA A 57 5.78 4.96 3.22
C ALA A 57 6.09 4.65 4.70
N ASP A 58 5.35 5.26 5.62
CA ASP A 58 5.42 4.91 7.05
C ASP A 58 4.97 3.45 7.27
N CYS A 59 4.00 3.00 6.46
CA CYS A 59 3.52 1.63 6.46
C CYS A 59 3.33 1.10 5.03
N GLY A 60 4.18 0.16 4.61
CA GLY A 60 4.03 -0.55 3.34
C GLY A 60 3.20 -1.82 3.53
N VAL A 61 2.15 -2.01 2.72
CA VAL A 61 1.30 -3.20 2.74
C VAL A 61 1.24 -3.85 1.37
N VAL A 62 1.50 -5.16 1.31
CA VAL A 62 1.24 -5.99 0.13
C VAL A 62 0.00 -6.83 0.38
N ILE A 63 -0.92 -6.87 -0.60
CA ILE A 63 -2.11 -7.73 -0.56
C ILE A 63 -1.98 -8.81 -1.62
N GLY A 64 -2.18 -10.06 -1.21
CA GLY A 64 -2.19 -11.22 -2.08
C GLY A 64 -0.92 -12.07 -1.98
N GLU A 65 -0.86 -13.11 -2.81
CA GLU A 65 0.25 -14.06 -2.88
C GLU A 65 0.99 -13.87 -4.21
N ASP A 66 2.20 -13.31 -4.14
CA ASP A 66 3.09 -13.15 -5.29
C ASP A 66 4.47 -13.70 -4.91
N GLU A 67 4.82 -14.89 -5.41
CA GLU A 67 6.14 -15.49 -5.19
C GLU A 67 7.28 -14.60 -5.71
N ALA A 68 7.05 -13.85 -6.80
CA ALA A 68 8.06 -12.95 -7.33
C ALA A 68 8.31 -11.80 -6.36
N PHE A 69 7.25 -11.28 -5.73
CA PHE A 69 7.38 -10.29 -4.66
C PHE A 69 8.21 -10.82 -3.50
N GLU A 70 7.91 -12.00 -2.99
CA GLU A 70 8.63 -12.59 -1.85
C GLU A 70 10.10 -12.84 -2.17
N ARG A 71 10.40 -13.37 -3.36
CA ARG A 71 11.78 -13.59 -3.82
C ARG A 71 12.55 -12.28 -3.91
N VAL A 72 11.95 -11.26 -4.51
CA VAL A 72 12.61 -9.95 -4.66
C VAL A 72 12.80 -9.30 -3.29
N ALA A 73 11.78 -9.26 -2.44
CA ALA A 73 11.88 -8.75 -1.08
C ALA A 73 13.03 -9.42 -0.31
N ALA A 74 13.12 -10.75 -0.38
CA ALA A 74 14.21 -11.51 0.24
C ALA A 74 15.59 -11.17 -0.35
N CYS A 75 15.72 -11.04 -1.68
CA CYS A 75 16.97 -10.63 -2.34
C CYS A 75 17.46 -9.26 -1.88
N TYR A 76 16.54 -8.33 -1.61
CA TYR A 76 16.87 -6.98 -1.12
C TYR A 76 16.91 -6.88 0.42
N GLY A 77 16.75 -8.00 1.14
CA GLY A 77 16.78 -8.03 2.60
C GLY A 77 15.58 -7.33 3.26
N VAL A 78 14.49 -7.13 2.51
CA VAL A 78 13.25 -6.54 3.01
C VAL A 78 12.55 -7.54 3.91
N GLN A 79 12.21 -7.12 5.14
CA GLN A 79 11.40 -7.93 6.04
C GLN A 79 9.94 -7.87 5.60
N VAL A 80 9.34 -9.03 5.40
CA VAL A 80 7.90 -9.18 5.17
C VAL A 80 7.26 -9.82 6.40
N ARG A 81 6.30 -9.14 7.02
CA ARG A 81 5.56 -9.63 8.20
C ARG A 81 4.10 -9.84 7.87
N GLN A 82 3.42 -10.76 8.53
CA GLN A 82 1.96 -10.87 8.36
C GLN A 82 1.27 -9.63 8.95
N LEU A 83 0.23 -9.15 8.26
CA LEU A 83 -0.69 -8.19 8.83
C LEU A 83 -1.36 -8.88 10.03
N VAL A 84 -1.36 -8.23 11.19
CA VAL A 84 -2.13 -8.71 12.34
C VAL A 84 -3.41 -7.89 12.37
N THR A 85 -4.55 -8.56 12.53
CA THR A 85 -5.88 -7.95 12.58
C THR A 85 -6.09 -7.18 13.88
N ALA A 86 -5.48 -6.01 13.97
CA ALA A 86 -5.76 -4.97 14.96
C ALA A 86 -5.77 -3.60 14.26
N PRO A 87 -6.55 -2.63 14.75
CA PRO A 87 -6.51 -1.28 14.22
C PRO A 87 -5.09 -0.72 14.29
N LEU A 88 -4.64 -0.17 13.17
CA LEU A 88 -3.28 0.29 12.99
C LEU A 88 -2.98 1.46 13.91
N LYS A 89 -1.97 1.29 14.77
CA LYS A 89 -1.34 2.40 15.47
C LYS A 89 -0.03 2.75 14.76
N ILE A 90 0.28 4.04 14.73
CA ILE A 90 1.52 4.55 14.10
C ILE A 90 2.76 3.85 14.66
N GLU A 91 2.76 3.57 15.97
CA GLU A 91 3.82 2.88 16.69
C GLU A 91 4.00 1.40 16.31
N ASP A 92 3.03 0.79 15.61
CA ASP A 92 3.07 -0.62 15.21
C ASP A 92 3.72 -0.82 13.81
N CYS A 93 3.82 0.24 13.00
CA CYS A 93 4.52 0.18 11.71
C CYS A 93 6.01 0.45 11.89
N VAL A 94 6.82 -0.49 11.41
CA VAL A 94 8.28 -0.35 11.40
C VAL A 94 8.71 0.13 10.00
N PRO A 95 9.36 1.29 9.87
CA PRO A 95 9.89 1.76 8.58
C PRO A 95 10.79 0.71 7.92
N GLY A 96 10.62 0.51 6.61
CA GLY A 96 11.37 -0.48 5.85
C GLY A 96 10.89 -1.94 6.02
N VAL A 97 9.81 -2.17 6.77
CA VAL A 97 9.11 -3.46 6.82
C VAL A 97 7.86 -3.40 5.94
N VAL A 98 7.60 -4.46 5.19
CA VAL A 98 6.36 -4.62 4.43
C VAL A 98 5.45 -5.60 5.16
N TYR A 99 4.19 -5.24 5.32
CA TYR A 99 3.17 -6.10 5.93
C TYR A 99 2.35 -6.79 4.84
N LYS A 100 2.19 -8.11 4.94
CA LYS A 100 1.45 -8.95 3.99
C LYS A 100 0.07 -9.24 4.55
N GLY A 101 -0.96 -8.76 3.84
CA GLY A 101 -2.35 -9.12 4.11
C GLY A 101 -2.86 -10.18 3.13
N SER A 102 -3.77 -11.00 3.63
CA SER A 102 -4.47 -12.07 2.92
C SER A 102 -5.68 -11.56 2.12
N SER A 103 -6.27 -10.42 2.50
CA SER A 103 -7.48 -9.89 1.85
C SER A 103 -7.67 -8.39 2.06
N TRP A 104 -8.50 -7.79 1.21
CA TRP A 104 -8.98 -6.40 1.38
C TRP A 104 -9.81 -6.21 2.66
N VAL A 105 -10.49 -7.26 3.13
CA VAL A 105 -11.26 -7.24 4.37
C VAL A 105 -10.31 -7.09 5.57
N GLU A 106 -9.23 -7.85 5.57
CA GLU A 106 -8.19 -7.78 6.60
C GLU A 106 -7.55 -6.39 6.65
N LEU A 107 -7.28 -5.81 5.47
CA LEU A 107 -6.76 -4.45 5.35
C LEU A 107 -7.76 -3.40 5.87
N GLY A 108 -9.06 -3.56 5.60
CA GLY A 108 -10.09 -2.66 6.14
C GLY A 108 -10.12 -2.67 7.67
N VAL A 109 -10.05 -3.86 8.27
CA VAL A 109 -9.97 -4.00 9.73
C VAL A 109 -8.69 -3.38 10.27
N PHE A 110 -7.57 -3.58 9.58
CA PHE A 110 -6.29 -2.99 9.96
C PHE A 110 -6.31 -1.46 9.88
N LEU A 111 -6.80 -0.87 8.81
CA LEU A 111 -6.75 0.59 8.63
C LEU A 111 -7.82 1.34 9.42
N PHE A 112 -9.02 0.77 9.54
CA PHE A 112 -10.20 1.50 10.03
C PHE A 112 -10.87 0.84 11.23
N GLY A 113 -10.45 -0.36 11.63
CA GLY A 113 -11.12 -1.13 12.68
C GLY A 113 -12.52 -1.61 12.29
N THR A 114 -12.86 -1.59 11.00
CA THR A 114 -14.19 -1.96 10.49
C THR A 114 -14.10 -3.04 9.42
N VAL A 115 -15.15 -3.86 9.36
CA VAL A 115 -15.37 -4.85 8.30
C VAL A 115 -16.39 -4.25 7.33
N HIS A 116 -16.03 -4.13 6.05
CA HIS A 116 -16.91 -3.61 4.99
C HIS A 116 -17.20 -4.70 3.96
#